data_AF-A0A4V3IR75-F1
#
_entry.id   AF-A0A4V3IR75-F1
#
_cell.length_a   1.000
_cell.length_b   1.000
_cell.length_c   1.000
_cell.angle_alpha   90.00
_cell.angle_beta   90.00
_cell.angle_gamma   90.00
#
_symmetry.space_group_name_H-M   'P 1'
#
loop_
_entity.id
_entity.type
_entity.pdbx_description
1 polymer ?
#
loop_
_entity_poly.entity_id
_entity_poly.type
_entity_poly.pdbx_seq_one_letter_code
_entity_poly.pdbx_strand_id
1 'polypeptide(L)'
;MLHIIPGGSALTSEQAKILDDEFFQARPLAYFSARISALLSASSEQNEVTAGDAVGFLKALGDLELANILEHGDSDRDLQVALDSVSVRHHAAEALIRMLHAVVVARPRTGDAACTWATLTDGPIGLHEVTDELAAAMNSDVGAFAKAFLPPKSVQSAADIEAFGVAWAWVLRAAQLLTDNELTVNAAHNKLKHGLAIRTRDDVRLELMTGPGPGEDGEVPLSSFGPGKSIVIFDRPLVTYLARPYPPGKQGLEATSLRVDPPAVLAEAWMISWVYASVFHVAAARHGSTTDGLPAPYPAPRTGPTPAQLLENSGAAALGYRGSVTTATDSSLKPRPSGIFFPGFFQSMTIDFAGATAATVVDG
;
A
#
# COMPACT_ATOMS: atom_id res chain seq x y z
N MET A 1 -14.85 -14.98 -23.55
CA MET A 1 -14.06 -16.24 -23.64
C MET A 1 -13.03 -16.01 -24.72
N LEU A 2 -11.74 -16.10 -24.38
CA LEU A 2 -10.65 -15.87 -25.33
C LEU A 2 -10.62 -17.00 -26.37
N HIS A 3 -10.86 -16.68 -27.63
CA HIS A 3 -10.76 -17.63 -28.75
C HIS A 3 -9.40 -17.47 -29.43
N ILE A 4 -8.37 -18.02 -28.80
CA ILE A 4 -6.98 -17.97 -29.29
C ILE A 4 -6.51 -19.38 -29.66
N ILE A 5 -6.07 -19.57 -30.90
CA ILE A 5 -5.45 -20.82 -31.36
C ILE A 5 -3.93 -20.72 -31.15
N PRO A 6 -3.28 -21.69 -30.49
CA PRO A 6 -1.81 -21.71 -30.36
C PRO A 6 -1.12 -21.79 -31.72
N GLY A 7 -0.29 -20.79 -32.03
CA GLY A 7 0.43 -20.64 -33.31
C GLY A 7 1.93 -20.94 -33.25
N GLY A 8 2.49 -21.26 -32.08
CA GLY A 8 3.92 -21.51 -31.89
C GLY A 8 4.43 -21.10 -30.51
N SER A 9 5.76 -21.05 -30.35
CA SER A 9 6.42 -20.66 -29.09
C SER A 9 6.49 -19.15 -28.86
N ALA A 10 6.20 -18.36 -29.89
CA ALA A 10 6.22 -16.90 -29.84
C ALA A 10 4.82 -16.33 -30.07
N LEU A 11 4.52 -15.21 -29.42
CA LEU A 11 3.25 -14.51 -29.54
C LEU A 11 3.16 -13.83 -30.91
N THR A 12 2.19 -14.22 -31.72
CA THR A 12 1.93 -13.56 -33.01
C THR A 12 1.20 -12.23 -32.82
N SER A 13 1.25 -11.34 -33.83
CA SER A 13 0.58 -10.04 -33.78
C SER A 13 -0.94 -10.14 -33.61
N GLU A 14 -1.57 -11.15 -34.20
CA GLU A 14 -3.02 -11.39 -34.07
C GLU A 14 -3.38 -11.81 -32.63
N GLN A 15 -2.61 -12.74 -32.06
CA GLN A 15 -2.81 -13.18 -30.66
C GLN A 15 -2.55 -12.03 -29.68
N ALA A 16 -1.48 -11.26 -29.87
CA ALA A 16 -1.17 -10.09 -29.08
C ALA A 16 -2.31 -9.06 -29.10
N LYS A 17 -2.88 -8.81 -30.29
CA LYS A 17 -4.04 -7.93 -30.42
C LYS A 17 -5.25 -8.44 -29.65
N ILE A 18 -5.60 -9.72 -29.79
CA ILE A 18 -6.76 -10.30 -29.08
C ILE A 18 -6.57 -10.21 -27.56
N LEU A 19 -5.35 -10.47 -27.06
CA LEU A 19 -5.03 -10.36 -25.64
C LEU A 19 -5.17 -8.92 -25.14
N ASP A 20 -4.54 -7.95 -25.81
CA ASP A 20 -4.62 -6.55 -25.39
C ASP A 20 -6.04 -5.98 -25.56
N ASP A 21 -6.80 -6.40 -26.59
CA ASP A 21 -8.22 -6.04 -26.76
C ASP A 21 -9.08 -6.52 -25.59
N GLU A 22 -8.84 -7.72 -25.05
CA GLU A 22 -9.51 -8.23 -23.85
C GLU A 22 -9.02 -7.50 -22.58
N PHE A 23 -7.71 -7.38 -22.41
CA PHE A 23 -7.10 -6.75 -21.24
C PHE A 23 -7.58 -5.32 -21.04
N PHE A 24 -7.61 -4.53 -22.12
CA PHE A 24 -7.99 -3.12 -22.06
C PHE A 24 -9.49 -2.86 -21.87
N GLN A 25 -10.32 -3.91 -21.80
CA GLN A 25 -11.71 -3.80 -21.31
C GLN A 25 -11.79 -3.68 -19.77
N ALA A 26 -10.69 -3.97 -19.06
CA ALA A 26 -10.66 -3.88 -17.60
C ALA A 26 -10.94 -2.45 -17.11
N ARG A 27 -11.54 -2.35 -15.91
CA ARG A 27 -11.88 -1.07 -15.25
C ARG A 27 -11.06 -0.91 -13.97
N PRO A 28 -9.76 -0.59 -14.05
CA PRO A 28 -8.85 -0.62 -12.90
C PRO A 28 -9.29 0.32 -11.76
N LEU A 29 -9.76 1.54 -12.08
CA LEU A 29 -10.25 2.45 -11.04
C LEU A 29 -11.48 1.91 -10.32
N ALA A 30 -12.39 1.25 -11.05
CA ALA A 30 -13.58 0.65 -10.46
C ALA A 30 -13.22 -0.53 -9.56
N TYR A 31 -12.24 -1.36 -9.96
CA TYR A 31 -11.72 -2.46 -9.14
C TYR A 31 -11.22 -1.96 -7.77
N PHE A 32 -10.33 -0.96 -7.75
CA PHE A 32 -9.80 -0.44 -6.49
C PHE A 32 -10.84 0.38 -5.70
N SER A 33 -11.68 1.17 -6.38
CA SER A 33 -12.73 1.94 -5.71
C SER A 33 -13.77 1.03 -5.03
N ALA A 34 -14.11 -0.11 -5.63
CA ALA A 34 -15.01 -1.08 -5.01
C ALA A 34 -14.39 -1.68 -3.73
N ARG A 35 -13.09 -2.03 -3.74
CA ARG A 35 -12.38 -2.51 -2.55
C ARG A 35 -12.29 -1.46 -1.45
N ILE A 36 -11.99 -0.21 -1.81
CA ILE A 36 -11.96 0.91 -0.86
C ILE A 36 -13.35 1.12 -0.26
N SER A 37 -14.40 1.14 -1.09
CA SER A 37 -15.79 1.29 -0.63
C SER A 37 -16.23 0.17 0.31
N ALA A 38 -15.83 -1.08 0.03
CA ALA A 38 -16.13 -2.22 0.89
C ALA A 38 -15.48 -2.06 2.27
N LEU A 39 -14.23 -1.61 2.33
CA LEU A 39 -13.51 -1.40 3.59
C LEU A 39 -14.05 -0.21 4.39
N LEU A 40 -14.42 0.89 3.71
CA LEU A 40 -15.09 2.02 4.35
C LEU A 40 -16.45 1.59 4.93
N SER A 41 -17.19 0.77 4.20
CA SER A 41 -18.46 0.22 4.70
C SER A 41 -18.22 -0.69 5.91
N ALA A 42 -17.27 -1.61 5.82
CA ALA A 42 -16.92 -2.50 6.93
C ALA A 42 -16.46 -1.75 8.19
N SER A 43 -15.83 -0.58 8.04
CA SER A 43 -15.42 0.27 9.17
C SER A 43 -16.57 1.04 9.85
N SER A 44 -17.76 1.07 9.25
CA SER A 44 -18.93 1.72 9.84
C SER A 44 -19.68 0.76 10.77
N GLU A 45 -20.16 1.28 11.91
CA GLU A 45 -20.71 0.55 13.08
C GLU A 45 -21.96 -0.32 12.84
N GLN A 46 -22.37 -0.59 11.59
CA GLN A 46 -23.69 -1.18 11.27
C GLN A 46 -23.65 -2.49 10.47
N ASN A 47 -22.50 -3.15 10.35
CA ASN A 47 -22.38 -4.33 9.49
C ASN A 47 -22.13 -5.64 10.25
N GLU A 48 -23.04 -6.02 11.14
CA GLU A 48 -23.14 -7.42 11.54
C GLU A 48 -23.76 -8.22 10.38
N VAL A 49 -23.04 -9.25 9.91
CA VAL A 49 -23.54 -10.14 8.86
C VAL A 49 -24.72 -10.93 9.42
N THR A 50 -25.93 -10.67 8.92
CA THR A 50 -27.09 -11.45 9.34
C THR A 50 -27.10 -12.80 8.62
N ALA A 51 -27.82 -13.79 9.18
CA ALA A 51 -28.07 -15.05 8.48
C ALA A 51 -28.76 -14.83 7.11
N GLY A 52 -29.52 -13.74 6.95
CA GLY A 52 -30.12 -13.32 5.69
C GLY A 52 -29.08 -12.88 4.65
N ASP A 53 -28.02 -12.22 5.07
CA ASP A 53 -26.91 -11.79 4.20
C ASP A 53 -26.04 -12.98 3.78
N ALA A 54 -25.94 -13.99 4.64
CA ALA A 54 -25.10 -15.18 4.44
C ALA A 54 -25.80 -16.34 3.71
N VAL A 55 -27.06 -16.22 3.28
CA VAL A 55 -27.83 -17.34 2.69
C VAL A 55 -27.08 -18.03 1.53
N GLY A 56 -26.48 -17.26 0.63
CA GLY A 56 -25.70 -17.82 -0.48
C GLY A 56 -24.47 -18.59 0.00
N PHE A 57 -23.77 -18.07 1.01
CA PHE A 57 -22.60 -18.70 1.63
C PHE A 57 -22.97 -19.97 2.38
N LEU A 58 -23.97 -19.91 3.25
CA LEU A 58 -24.46 -21.05 4.03
C LEU A 58 -25.01 -22.16 3.12
N LYS A 59 -25.72 -21.80 2.05
CA LYS A 59 -26.17 -22.76 1.03
C LYS A 59 -25.00 -23.44 0.33
N ALA A 60 -23.92 -22.70 0.03
CA ALA A 60 -22.72 -23.28 -0.57
C ALA A 60 -21.99 -24.23 0.39
N LEU A 61 -22.06 -23.99 1.70
CA LEU A 61 -21.55 -24.90 2.73
C LEU A 61 -22.44 -26.13 2.93
N GLY A 62 -23.69 -26.11 2.44
CA GLY A 62 -24.66 -27.19 2.63
C GLY A 62 -25.22 -27.27 4.06
N ASP A 63 -24.99 -26.24 4.87
CA ASP A 63 -25.42 -26.18 6.27
C ASP A 63 -25.89 -24.76 6.62
N LEU A 64 -27.19 -24.65 6.90
CA LEU A 64 -27.86 -23.39 7.20
C LEU A 64 -27.84 -23.04 8.69
N GLU A 65 -27.45 -23.98 9.57
CA GLU A 65 -27.35 -23.76 11.02
C GLU A 65 -25.93 -23.33 11.43
N LEU A 66 -24.99 -23.29 10.49
CA LEU A 66 -23.60 -22.85 10.67
C LEU A 66 -23.42 -21.34 10.89
N ALA A 67 -24.50 -20.57 11.12
CA ALA A 67 -24.47 -19.10 11.20
C ALA A 67 -23.50 -18.57 12.27
N ASN A 68 -23.33 -19.29 13.38
CA ASN A 68 -22.46 -18.87 14.49
C ASN A 68 -20.95 -19.05 14.19
N ILE A 69 -20.56 -19.67 13.07
CA ILE A 69 -19.14 -19.82 12.70
C ILE A 69 -18.51 -18.53 12.16
N LEU A 70 -19.34 -17.55 11.80
CA LEU A 70 -18.88 -16.24 11.36
C LEU A 70 -18.86 -15.20 12.48
N GLU A 71 -19.02 -15.62 13.74
CA GLU A 71 -18.94 -14.73 14.91
C GLU A 71 -17.54 -14.10 15.01
N HIS A 72 -17.51 -12.77 15.09
CA HIS A 72 -16.31 -11.97 15.28
C HIS A 72 -16.69 -10.70 16.07
N GLY A 73 -15.75 -10.16 16.85
CA GLY A 73 -15.95 -8.91 17.58
C GLY A 73 -15.64 -7.67 16.72
N ASP A 74 -16.01 -6.49 17.23
CA ASP A 74 -15.66 -5.21 16.60
C ASP A 74 -14.14 -5.05 16.43
N SER A 75 -13.36 -5.49 17.43
CA SER A 75 -11.89 -5.49 17.39
C SER A 75 -11.34 -6.35 16.25
N ASP A 76 -11.89 -7.56 16.04
CA ASP A 76 -11.46 -8.44 14.95
C ASP A 76 -11.73 -7.79 13.58
N ARG A 77 -12.90 -7.15 13.44
CA ARG A 77 -13.29 -6.40 12.23
C ARG A 77 -12.36 -5.22 11.98
N ASP A 78 -12.08 -4.40 12.99
CA ASP A 78 -11.24 -3.21 12.88
C ASP A 78 -9.79 -3.58 12.51
N LEU A 79 -9.27 -4.66 13.09
CA LEU A 79 -7.96 -5.21 12.74
C LEU A 79 -7.94 -5.72 11.29
N GLN A 80 -8.98 -6.41 10.87
CA GLN A 80 -9.11 -6.88 9.48
C GLN A 80 -9.17 -5.71 8.49
N VAL A 81 -9.95 -4.67 8.79
CA VAL A 81 -10.03 -3.44 7.98
C VAL A 81 -8.66 -2.78 7.87
N ALA A 82 -7.90 -2.70 8.96
CA ALA A 82 -6.55 -2.15 8.95
C ALA A 82 -5.60 -2.95 8.04
N LEU A 83 -5.61 -4.28 8.15
CA LEU A 83 -4.79 -5.16 7.31
C LEU A 83 -5.14 -5.04 5.84
N ASP A 84 -6.42 -5.12 5.51
CA ASP A 84 -6.88 -5.08 4.13
C ASP A 84 -6.66 -3.69 3.51
N SER A 85 -6.73 -2.62 4.30
CA SER A 85 -6.36 -1.27 3.85
C SER A 85 -4.89 -1.22 3.42
N VAL A 86 -3.97 -1.77 4.22
CA VAL A 86 -2.55 -1.88 3.86
C VAL A 86 -2.38 -2.72 2.59
N SER A 87 -3.11 -3.84 2.48
CA SER A 87 -3.06 -4.70 1.30
C SER A 87 -3.55 -4.00 0.03
N VAL A 88 -4.67 -3.28 0.10
CA VAL A 88 -5.23 -2.55 -1.06
C VAL A 88 -4.28 -1.47 -1.53
N ARG A 89 -3.67 -0.71 -0.60
CA ARG A 89 -2.65 0.31 -0.93
C ARG A 89 -1.45 -0.31 -1.65
N HIS A 90 -0.91 -1.42 -1.16
CA HIS A 90 0.25 -2.06 -1.79
C HIS A 90 -0.09 -2.67 -3.13
N HIS A 91 -1.28 -3.25 -3.26
CA HIS A 91 -1.74 -3.77 -4.53
C HIS A 91 -1.88 -2.65 -5.58
N ALA A 92 -2.42 -1.49 -5.20
CA ALA A 92 -2.48 -0.33 -6.09
C ALA A 92 -1.08 0.17 -6.47
N ALA A 93 -0.15 0.23 -5.50
CA ALA A 93 1.23 0.64 -5.75
C ALA A 93 1.95 -0.31 -6.71
N GLU A 94 1.87 -1.62 -6.48
CA GLU A 94 2.47 -2.63 -7.36
C GLU A 94 1.85 -2.59 -8.77
N ALA A 95 0.51 -2.48 -8.86
CA ALA A 95 -0.17 -2.36 -10.15
C ALA A 95 0.29 -1.12 -10.94
N LEU A 96 0.43 0.03 -10.28
CA LEU A 96 0.95 1.25 -10.89
C LEU A 96 2.39 1.08 -11.39
N ILE A 97 3.30 0.63 -10.53
CA ILE A 97 4.72 0.53 -10.86
C ILE A 97 4.97 -0.52 -11.94
N ARG A 98 4.30 -1.68 -11.88
CA ARG A 98 4.40 -2.69 -12.95
C ARG A 98 3.82 -2.19 -14.27
N MET A 99 2.70 -1.47 -14.25
CA MET A 99 2.13 -0.89 -15.46
C MET A 99 3.04 0.15 -16.09
N LEU A 100 3.60 1.05 -15.28
CA LEU A 100 4.58 2.03 -15.76
C LEU A 100 5.81 1.35 -16.34
N HIS A 101 6.35 0.33 -15.66
CA HIS A 101 7.46 -0.45 -16.18
C HIS A 101 7.11 -1.11 -17.53
N ALA A 102 5.95 -1.76 -17.64
CA ALA A 102 5.52 -2.40 -18.87
C ALA A 102 5.39 -1.43 -20.06
N VAL A 103 4.90 -0.21 -19.84
CA VAL A 103 4.65 0.76 -20.92
C VAL A 103 5.81 1.72 -21.20
N VAL A 104 6.79 1.83 -20.29
CA VAL A 104 7.94 2.75 -20.43
C VAL A 104 9.26 2.03 -20.66
N VAL A 105 9.46 0.89 -20.00
CA VAL A 105 10.75 0.20 -19.93
C VAL A 105 10.75 -1.06 -20.78
N ALA A 106 9.77 -1.92 -20.52
CA ALA A 106 9.82 -3.30 -20.94
C ALA A 106 9.78 -3.43 -22.45
N ARG A 107 10.50 -4.46 -22.94
CA ARG A 107 10.50 -4.84 -24.35
C ARG A 107 9.91 -6.24 -24.45
N PRO A 108 9.16 -6.53 -25.53
CA PRO A 108 8.70 -7.88 -25.80
C PRO A 108 9.90 -8.83 -25.85
N ARG A 109 9.70 -10.05 -25.35
CA ARG A 109 10.69 -11.12 -25.49
C ARG A 109 11.02 -11.32 -26.97
N THR A 110 12.26 -11.69 -27.28
CA THR A 110 12.72 -11.86 -28.66
C THR A 110 11.80 -12.81 -29.44
N GLY A 111 11.19 -12.30 -30.52
CA GLY A 111 10.26 -13.04 -31.38
C GLY A 111 8.79 -12.82 -31.06
N ASP A 112 8.45 -12.32 -29.87
CA ASP A 112 7.06 -12.00 -29.50
C ASP A 112 6.63 -10.65 -30.08
N ALA A 113 5.38 -10.60 -30.55
CA ALA A 113 4.71 -9.34 -30.83
C ALA A 113 4.48 -8.54 -29.55
N ALA A 114 4.43 -7.21 -29.67
CA ALA A 114 4.17 -6.33 -28.54
C ALA A 114 2.77 -6.59 -27.96
N CYS A 115 2.72 -6.90 -26.68
CA CYS A 115 1.50 -7.13 -25.91
C CYS A 115 1.72 -6.65 -24.49
N THR A 116 0.90 -5.69 -24.06
CA THR A 116 1.01 -5.11 -22.72
C THR A 116 0.69 -6.15 -21.65
N TRP A 117 -0.33 -6.97 -21.88
CA TRP A 117 -0.74 -7.99 -20.91
C TRP A 117 0.34 -9.07 -20.71
N ALA A 118 0.94 -9.56 -21.80
CA ALA A 118 2.06 -10.50 -21.73
C ALA A 118 3.26 -9.88 -21.01
N THR A 119 3.58 -8.63 -21.32
CA THR A 119 4.71 -7.90 -20.71
C THR A 119 4.54 -7.73 -19.19
N LEU A 120 3.33 -7.43 -18.72
CA LEU A 120 3.00 -7.39 -17.29
C LEU A 120 3.14 -8.75 -16.61
N THR A 121 2.85 -9.83 -17.34
CA THR A 121 2.87 -11.20 -16.82
C THR A 121 4.31 -11.74 -16.74
N ASP A 122 5.14 -11.43 -17.73
CA ASP A 122 6.52 -11.89 -17.85
C ASP A 122 7.54 -10.97 -17.17
N GLY A 123 7.12 -9.79 -16.69
CA GLY A 123 7.99 -8.79 -16.09
C GLY A 123 8.76 -9.30 -14.86
N PRO A 124 9.84 -8.59 -14.45
CA PRO A 124 10.68 -9.03 -13.36
C PRO A 124 9.89 -9.30 -12.06
N ILE A 125 10.23 -10.38 -11.36
CA ILE A 125 9.55 -10.74 -10.11
C ILE A 125 9.90 -9.73 -9.01
N GLY A 126 11.16 -9.29 -8.94
CA GLY A 126 11.68 -8.43 -7.89
C GLY A 126 11.26 -6.96 -8.02
N LEU A 127 10.54 -6.42 -7.04
CA LEU A 127 10.07 -5.03 -7.07
C LEU A 127 11.19 -3.98 -7.03
N HIS A 128 12.33 -4.29 -6.39
CA HIS A 128 13.51 -3.41 -6.42
C HIS A 128 14.06 -3.26 -7.84
N GLU A 129 14.19 -4.38 -8.56
CA GLU A 129 14.65 -4.39 -9.96
C GLU A 129 13.68 -3.61 -10.86
N VAL A 130 12.37 -3.86 -10.76
CA VAL A 130 11.34 -3.13 -11.51
C VAL A 130 11.43 -1.62 -11.25
N THR A 131 11.61 -1.22 -9.99
CA THR A 131 11.67 0.20 -9.61
C THR A 131 12.96 0.87 -10.09
N ASP A 132 14.10 0.18 -9.99
CA ASP A 132 15.40 0.69 -10.42
C ASP A 132 15.46 0.88 -11.94
N GLU A 133 14.96 -0.10 -12.71
CA GLU A 133 14.87 0.00 -14.18
C GLU A 133 13.93 1.12 -14.62
N LEU A 134 12.77 1.25 -13.95
CA LEU A 134 11.83 2.33 -14.21
C LEU A 134 12.44 3.70 -13.92
N ALA A 135 13.15 3.85 -12.79
CA ALA A 135 13.84 5.09 -12.45
C ALA A 135 14.92 5.43 -13.50
N ALA A 136 15.70 4.44 -13.94
CA ALA A 136 16.71 4.64 -14.99
C ALA A 136 16.07 5.12 -16.31
N ALA A 137 14.97 4.50 -16.74
CA ALA A 137 14.26 4.89 -17.96
C ALA A 137 13.69 6.32 -17.85
N MET A 138 13.03 6.65 -16.73
CA MET A 138 12.46 7.98 -16.49
C MET A 138 13.52 9.08 -16.43
N ASN A 139 14.71 8.78 -15.87
CA ASN A 139 15.83 9.71 -15.87
C ASN A 139 16.45 9.91 -17.27
N SER A 140 16.34 8.91 -18.16
CA SER A 140 16.85 8.99 -19.53
C SER A 140 15.90 9.71 -20.50
N ASP A 141 14.59 9.64 -20.27
CA ASP A 141 13.55 10.35 -21.04
C ASP A 141 12.63 11.12 -20.09
N VAL A 142 12.91 12.41 -19.89
CA VAL A 142 12.11 13.31 -19.04
C VAL A 142 10.65 13.42 -19.47
N GLY A 143 10.32 13.04 -20.71
CA GLY A 143 8.95 13.02 -21.23
C GLY A 143 8.25 11.68 -21.08
N ALA A 144 8.91 10.63 -20.60
CA ALA A 144 8.36 9.27 -20.55
C ALA A 144 7.08 9.19 -19.72
N PHE A 145 7.07 9.76 -18.51
CA PHE A 145 5.86 9.77 -17.68
C PHE A 145 4.75 10.62 -18.29
N ALA A 146 5.07 11.79 -18.85
CA ALA A 146 4.08 12.63 -19.54
C ALA A 146 3.42 11.89 -20.70
N LYS A 147 4.21 11.14 -21.48
CA LYS A 147 3.70 10.25 -22.53
C LYS A 147 2.81 9.15 -21.90
N ALA A 148 3.19 8.54 -20.80
CA ALA A 148 2.42 7.43 -20.22
C ALA A 148 1.13 7.87 -19.50
N PHE A 149 1.07 9.10 -18.99
CA PHE A 149 -0.02 9.58 -18.13
C PHE A 149 -0.99 10.54 -18.81
N LEU A 150 -0.48 11.48 -19.63
CA LEU A 150 -1.33 12.50 -20.24
C LEU A 150 -2.02 11.95 -21.50
N PRO A 151 -3.34 12.13 -21.64
CA PRO A 151 -4.03 11.79 -22.87
C PRO A 151 -3.51 12.69 -24.01
N PRO A 152 -3.45 12.18 -25.25
CA PRO A 152 -3.00 12.95 -26.40
C PRO A 152 -4.04 14.05 -26.71
N LYS A 153 -3.86 15.22 -26.10
CA LYS A 153 -4.65 16.44 -26.32
C LYS A 153 -3.76 17.52 -26.95
N SER A 154 -4.34 18.39 -27.76
CA SER A 154 -3.62 19.49 -28.43
C SER A 154 -3.18 20.60 -27.47
N VAL A 155 -3.88 20.81 -26.36
CA VAL A 155 -3.55 21.81 -25.31
C VAL A 155 -3.87 21.22 -23.94
N GLN A 156 -2.93 21.33 -23.00
CA GLN A 156 -3.11 20.96 -21.59
C GLN A 156 -3.56 22.18 -20.79
N SER A 157 -4.55 22.00 -19.91
CA SER A 157 -5.01 23.06 -18.99
C SER A 157 -4.06 23.22 -17.80
N ALA A 158 -4.20 24.32 -17.04
CA ALA A 158 -3.46 24.49 -15.79
C ALA A 158 -3.74 23.35 -14.79
N ALA A 159 -4.99 22.87 -14.74
CA ALA A 159 -5.37 21.73 -13.91
C ALA A 159 -4.70 20.41 -14.35
N ASP A 160 -4.46 20.22 -15.66
CA ASP A 160 -3.73 19.05 -16.17
C ASP A 160 -2.25 19.09 -15.74
N ILE A 161 -1.63 20.28 -15.75
CA ILE A 161 -0.23 20.48 -15.31
C ILE A 161 -0.10 20.23 -13.80
N GLU A 162 -1.00 20.79 -13.01
CA GLU A 162 -1.01 20.57 -11.56
C GLU A 162 -1.27 19.10 -11.22
N ALA A 163 -2.24 18.46 -11.89
CA ALA A 163 -2.52 17.05 -11.71
C ALA A 163 -1.34 16.15 -12.11
N PHE A 164 -0.56 16.53 -13.14
CA PHE A 164 0.67 15.83 -13.50
C PHE A 164 1.69 15.85 -12.35
N GLY A 165 1.90 17.01 -11.71
CA GLY A 165 2.79 17.13 -10.56
C GLY A 165 2.34 16.27 -9.37
N VAL A 166 1.05 16.27 -9.08
CA VAL A 166 0.45 15.42 -8.03
C VAL A 166 0.59 13.94 -8.37
N ALA A 167 0.28 13.55 -9.61
CA ALA A 167 0.43 12.17 -10.08
C ALA A 167 1.87 11.68 -9.96
N TRP A 168 2.84 12.51 -10.33
CA TRP A 168 4.25 12.19 -10.19
C TRP A 168 4.66 11.97 -8.72
N ALA A 169 4.19 12.82 -7.80
CA ALA A 169 4.42 12.61 -6.38
C ALA A 169 3.86 11.26 -5.88
N TRP A 170 2.70 10.84 -6.40
CA TRP A 170 2.12 9.52 -6.10
C TRP A 170 2.86 8.35 -6.75
N VAL A 171 3.48 8.52 -7.92
CA VAL A 171 4.40 7.53 -8.50
C VAL A 171 5.61 7.32 -7.59
N LEU A 172 6.25 8.41 -7.14
CA LEU A 172 7.39 8.34 -6.22
C LEU A 172 6.98 7.68 -4.90
N ARG A 173 5.80 8.02 -4.37
CA ARG A 173 5.26 7.38 -3.17
C ARG A 173 5.00 5.89 -3.38
N ALA A 174 4.44 5.49 -4.51
CA ALA A 174 4.23 4.07 -4.82
C ALA A 174 5.56 3.30 -4.90
N ALA A 175 6.58 3.85 -5.57
CA ALA A 175 7.92 3.28 -5.60
C ALA A 175 8.53 3.15 -4.19
N GLN A 176 8.38 4.19 -3.35
CA GLN A 176 8.81 4.16 -1.96
C GLN A 176 8.07 3.08 -1.17
N LEU A 177 6.75 2.97 -1.26
CA LEU A 177 5.98 1.94 -0.54
C LEU A 177 6.48 0.51 -0.83
N LEU A 178 6.97 0.26 -2.05
CA LEU A 178 7.44 -1.05 -2.49
C LEU A 178 8.92 -1.32 -2.16
N THR A 179 9.74 -0.27 -2.01
CA THR A 179 11.20 -0.39 -1.89
C THR A 179 11.81 0.22 -0.63
N ASP A 180 11.04 0.96 0.18
CA ASP A 180 11.53 1.62 1.38
C ASP A 180 12.11 0.58 2.35
N ASN A 181 13.39 0.75 2.62
CA ASN A 181 14.14 -0.12 3.49
C ASN A 181 14.14 0.35 4.94
N GLU A 182 13.87 1.62 5.20
CA GLU A 182 13.85 2.20 6.54
C GLU A 182 12.58 1.77 7.27
N LEU A 183 11.41 2.15 6.76
CA LEU A 183 10.12 1.62 7.21
C LEU A 183 9.62 0.61 6.16
N THR A 184 9.90 -0.67 6.38
CA THR A 184 9.67 -1.74 5.38
C THR A 184 8.21 -2.15 5.25
N VAL A 185 7.33 -1.23 4.85
CA VAL A 185 5.89 -1.49 4.75
C VAL A 185 5.58 -2.62 3.74
N ASN A 186 6.36 -2.73 2.66
CA ASN A 186 6.25 -3.83 1.71
C ASN A 186 6.51 -5.22 2.35
N ALA A 187 7.40 -5.28 3.36
CA ALA A 187 7.61 -6.54 4.08
C ALA A 187 6.34 -6.93 4.85
N ALA A 188 5.63 -5.99 5.44
CA ALA A 188 4.33 -6.23 6.06
C ALA A 188 3.34 -6.83 5.04
N HIS A 189 3.24 -6.20 3.86
CA HIS A 189 2.35 -6.68 2.79
C HIS A 189 2.71 -8.10 2.32
N ASN A 190 3.99 -8.39 2.11
CA ASN A 190 4.44 -9.73 1.73
C ASN A 190 4.12 -10.78 2.80
N LYS A 191 4.28 -10.46 4.09
CA LYS A 191 3.95 -11.38 5.19
C LYS A 191 2.44 -11.58 5.35
N LEU A 192 1.65 -10.53 5.12
CA LEU A 192 0.18 -10.60 5.05
C LEU A 192 -0.26 -11.55 3.92
N LYS A 193 0.22 -11.28 2.70
CA LYS A 193 -0.11 -12.04 1.48
C LYS A 193 0.26 -13.52 1.55
N HIS A 194 1.37 -13.87 2.21
CA HIS A 194 1.92 -15.23 2.20
C HIS A 194 1.58 -16.09 3.43
N GLY A 195 0.59 -15.70 4.23
CA GLY A 195 0.06 -16.56 5.31
C GLY A 195 0.03 -15.90 6.68
N LEU A 196 -0.30 -14.61 6.76
CA LEU A 196 -0.50 -13.88 8.02
C LEU A 196 0.68 -14.05 9.00
N ALA A 197 1.92 -13.99 8.50
CA ALA A 197 3.12 -14.00 9.34
C ALA A 197 3.36 -12.62 10.00
N ILE A 198 2.30 -12.10 10.59
CA ILE A 198 2.16 -10.79 11.21
C ILE A 198 1.38 -10.95 12.52
N ARG A 199 1.52 -10.00 13.42
CA ARG A 199 0.69 -9.88 14.62
C ARG A 199 -0.07 -8.56 14.55
N THR A 200 -1.38 -8.62 14.68
CA THR A 200 -2.23 -7.45 14.84
C THR A 200 -2.55 -7.20 16.30
N ARG A 201 -2.74 -5.93 16.66
CA ARG A 201 -3.26 -5.54 17.97
C ARG A 201 -3.87 -4.14 17.93
N ASP A 202 -4.89 -3.91 18.73
CA ASP A 202 -5.57 -2.63 18.95
C ASP A 202 -5.66 -2.26 20.45
N ASP A 203 -5.11 -3.12 21.31
CA ASP A 203 -5.13 -3.04 22.78
C ASP A 203 -3.97 -2.20 23.37
N VAL A 204 -3.19 -1.48 22.55
CA VAL A 204 -2.04 -0.70 23.01
C VAL A 204 -2.10 0.75 22.58
N ARG A 205 -1.90 1.60 23.59
CA ARG A 205 -1.59 3.01 23.44
C ARG A 205 -0.18 3.28 23.94
N LEU A 206 0.62 3.98 23.13
CA LEU A 206 1.97 4.40 23.49
C LEU A 206 2.12 5.88 23.20
N GLU A 207 2.60 6.64 24.18
CA GLU A 207 2.87 8.06 24.03
C GLU A 207 4.21 8.44 24.66
N LEU A 208 4.88 9.43 24.08
CA LEU A 208 6.04 10.08 24.68
C LEU A 208 5.58 11.32 25.44
N MET A 209 5.62 11.28 26.76
CA MET A 209 5.31 12.43 27.61
C MET A 209 6.47 13.44 27.57
N THR A 210 6.15 14.73 27.55
CA THR A 210 7.15 15.82 27.65
C THR A 210 7.34 16.32 29.08
N GLY A 211 6.42 15.96 29.98
CA GLY A 211 6.44 16.30 31.41
C GLY A 211 7.21 15.29 32.27
N PRO A 212 7.21 15.49 33.60
CA PRO A 212 7.79 14.53 34.54
C PRO A 212 7.08 13.16 34.41
N GLY A 213 7.82 12.10 34.76
CA GLY A 213 7.28 10.75 34.81
C GLY A 213 6.31 10.53 35.98
N PRO A 214 6.01 9.27 36.32
CA PRO A 214 5.15 8.93 37.45
C PRO A 214 5.60 9.62 38.75
N GLY A 215 4.62 10.03 39.57
CA GLY A 215 4.86 10.53 40.92
C GLY A 215 5.47 9.47 41.85
N GLU A 216 5.81 9.87 43.08
CA GLU A 216 6.35 8.95 44.09
C GLU A 216 5.35 7.84 44.49
N ASP A 217 4.05 8.11 44.30
CA ASP A 217 2.93 7.17 44.46
C ASP A 217 2.74 6.24 43.25
N GLY A 218 3.50 6.43 42.17
CA GLY A 218 3.35 5.68 40.92
C GLY A 218 2.15 6.13 40.09
N GLU A 219 1.61 7.32 40.34
CA GLU A 219 0.48 7.86 39.59
C GLU A 219 0.92 8.82 38.47
N VAL A 220 0.16 8.82 37.38
CA VAL A 220 0.28 9.79 36.28
C VAL A 220 -1.10 10.41 36.01
N PRO A 221 -1.29 11.72 36.20
CA PRO A 221 -2.57 12.36 35.90
C PRO A 221 -2.92 12.24 34.41
N LEU A 222 -4.18 11.93 34.09
CA LEU A 222 -4.69 11.90 32.70
C LEU A 222 -4.44 13.23 31.98
N SER A 223 -4.44 14.34 32.72
CA SER A 223 -4.13 15.67 32.22
C SER A 223 -2.69 15.83 31.73
N SER A 224 -1.80 14.87 31.95
CA SER A 224 -0.43 14.82 31.42
C SER A 224 -0.36 14.37 29.97
N PHE A 225 -1.48 13.88 29.41
CA PHE A 225 -1.59 13.47 28.02
C PHE A 225 -2.33 14.52 27.17
N GLY A 226 -2.08 14.49 25.87
CA GLY A 226 -2.77 15.31 24.89
C GLY A 226 -1.91 16.41 24.26
N PRO A 227 -2.53 17.31 23.47
CA PRO A 227 -1.82 18.29 22.66
C PRO A 227 -0.83 19.14 23.48
N GLY A 228 0.44 19.13 23.05
CA GLY A 228 1.52 19.88 23.71
C GLY A 228 2.12 19.23 24.97
N LYS A 229 1.54 18.12 25.45
CA LYS A 229 1.98 17.41 26.67
C LYS A 229 2.54 16.02 26.38
N SER A 230 2.09 15.41 25.30
CA SER A 230 2.58 14.11 24.85
C SER A 230 2.55 13.99 23.33
N ILE A 231 3.35 13.06 22.81
CA ILE A 231 3.39 12.69 21.40
C ILE A 231 2.84 11.27 21.29
N VAL A 232 1.70 11.14 20.61
CA VAL A 232 1.05 9.85 20.40
C VAL A 232 1.83 9.02 19.38
N ILE A 233 2.31 7.85 19.80
CA ILE A 233 3.03 6.92 18.95
C ILE A 233 2.10 5.84 18.43
N PHE A 234 1.30 5.24 19.33
CA PHE A 234 0.28 4.24 19.01
C PHE A 234 -1.03 4.60 19.70
N ASP A 235 -2.12 4.61 18.93
CA ASP A 235 -3.50 4.91 19.34
C ASP A 235 -4.52 4.30 18.35
N ARG A 236 -4.04 3.39 17.49
CA ARG A 236 -4.74 2.80 16.35
C ARG A 236 -4.27 1.35 16.19
N PRO A 237 -4.99 0.53 15.40
CA PRO A 237 -4.54 -0.81 15.06
C PRO A 237 -3.09 -0.83 14.59
N LEU A 238 -2.33 -1.78 15.15
CA LEU A 238 -0.92 -1.99 14.85
C LEU A 238 -0.74 -3.30 14.08
N VAL A 239 0.18 -3.26 13.12
CA VAL A 239 0.64 -4.45 12.40
C VAL A 239 2.11 -4.66 12.68
N THR A 240 2.43 -5.68 13.46
CA THR A 240 3.80 -6.07 13.80
C THR A 240 4.26 -7.22 12.91
N TYR A 241 5.45 -7.13 12.34
CA TYR A 241 6.03 -8.17 11.50
C TYR A 241 7.55 -8.24 11.67
N LEU A 242 8.10 -9.39 11.28
CA LEU A 242 9.53 -9.63 11.28
C LEU A 242 10.08 -9.52 9.86
N ALA A 243 11.16 -8.76 9.71
CA ALA A 243 11.85 -8.60 8.44
C ALA A 243 13.36 -8.50 8.63
N ARG A 244 14.10 -8.82 7.58
CA ARG A 244 15.52 -8.45 7.47
C ARG A 244 15.60 -7.28 6.48
N PRO A 245 16.35 -6.22 6.79
CA PRO A 245 16.54 -5.11 5.86
C PRO A 245 17.13 -5.62 4.55
N TYR A 246 16.74 -4.98 3.45
CA TYR A 246 17.38 -5.15 2.16
C TYR A 246 18.76 -4.48 2.12
N PRO A 247 19.76 -5.07 1.45
CA PRO A 247 19.79 -6.45 1.00
C PRO A 247 19.86 -7.42 2.21
N PRO A 248 19.16 -8.56 2.14
CA PRO A 248 19.00 -9.46 3.28
C PRO A 248 20.35 -9.97 3.79
N GLY A 249 20.42 -10.17 5.12
CA GLY A 249 21.57 -10.79 5.80
C GLY A 249 22.61 -9.81 6.35
N LYS A 250 22.53 -8.51 6.02
CA LYS A 250 23.52 -7.53 6.47
C LYS A 250 23.30 -6.98 7.88
N GLN A 251 22.07 -6.89 8.37
CA GLN A 251 21.75 -6.06 9.55
C GLN A 251 20.89 -6.76 10.61
N GLY A 252 20.85 -8.09 10.60
CA GLY A 252 20.09 -8.86 11.57
C GLY A 252 18.59 -8.95 11.28
N LEU A 253 17.81 -9.32 12.28
CA LEU A 253 16.36 -9.43 12.23
C LEU A 253 15.75 -8.25 12.99
N GLU A 254 14.66 -7.70 12.47
CA GLU A 254 13.96 -6.57 13.04
C GLU A 254 12.48 -6.90 13.23
N ALA A 255 11.91 -6.35 14.30
CA ALA A 255 10.47 -6.30 14.52
C ALA A 255 9.99 -4.87 14.27
N THR A 256 9.08 -4.71 13.31
CA THR A 256 8.51 -3.42 12.96
C THR A 256 7.03 -3.43 13.27
N SER A 257 6.56 -2.46 14.05
CA SER A 257 5.15 -2.21 14.34
C SER A 257 4.69 -0.99 13.56
N LEU A 258 3.83 -1.19 12.57
CA LEU A 258 3.21 -0.11 11.80
C LEU A 258 1.96 0.37 12.50
N ARG A 259 1.85 1.68 12.68
CA ARG A 259 0.59 2.32 13.03
C ARG A 259 -0.26 2.42 11.77
N VAL A 260 -1.45 1.81 11.77
CA VAL A 260 -2.34 1.84 10.61
C VAL A 260 -3.50 2.78 10.89
N ASP A 261 -3.62 3.80 10.05
CA ASP A 261 -4.77 4.69 9.99
C ASP A 261 -5.58 4.35 8.73
N PRO A 262 -6.63 3.49 8.82
CA PRO A 262 -7.31 2.98 7.63
C PRO A 262 -7.82 4.08 6.69
N PRO A 263 -8.48 5.16 7.16
CA PRO A 263 -8.85 6.30 6.30
C PRO A 263 -7.69 6.87 5.48
N ALA A 264 -6.55 7.17 6.11
CA ALA A 264 -5.39 7.73 5.41
C ALA A 264 -4.76 6.72 4.43
N VAL A 265 -4.65 5.45 4.84
CA VAL A 265 -4.11 4.38 3.99
C VAL A 265 -5.01 4.11 2.76
N LEU A 266 -6.33 4.16 2.92
CA LEU A 266 -7.29 4.04 1.83
C LEU A 266 -7.28 5.26 0.90
N ALA A 267 -7.05 6.46 1.44
CA ALA A 267 -6.85 7.66 0.64
C ALA A 267 -5.56 7.58 -0.21
N GLU A 268 -4.45 7.06 0.36
CA GLU A 268 -3.24 6.74 -0.42
C GLU A 268 -3.57 5.76 -1.56
N ALA A 269 -4.27 4.67 -1.24
CA ALA A 269 -4.65 3.65 -2.22
C ALA A 269 -5.49 4.24 -3.36
N TRP A 270 -6.42 5.14 -3.04
CA TRP A 270 -7.26 5.81 -4.03
C TRP A 270 -6.45 6.72 -4.97
N MET A 271 -5.57 7.56 -4.42
CA MET A 271 -4.73 8.46 -5.22
C MET A 271 -3.80 7.68 -6.15
N ILE A 272 -3.19 6.59 -5.67
CA ILE A 272 -2.35 5.70 -6.49
C ILE A 272 -3.19 5.03 -7.59
N SER A 273 -4.38 4.54 -7.25
CA SER A 273 -5.29 3.89 -8.20
C SER A 273 -5.77 4.84 -9.31
N TRP A 274 -5.95 6.12 -8.97
CA TRP A 274 -6.25 7.17 -9.95
C TRP A 274 -5.11 7.32 -10.96
N VAL A 275 -3.85 7.38 -10.51
CA VAL A 275 -2.69 7.45 -11.41
C VAL A 275 -2.60 6.20 -12.28
N TYR A 276 -2.76 5.02 -11.68
CA TYR A 276 -2.74 3.75 -12.40
C TYR A 276 -3.80 3.70 -13.50
N ALA A 277 -5.03 4.11 -13.19
CA ALA A 277 -6.11 4.14 -14.17
C ALA A 277 -5.86 5.14 -15.32
N SER A 278 -5.24 6.28 -15.05
CA SER A 278 -4.82 7.23 -16.09
C SER A 278 -3.76 6.63 -17.02
N VAL A 279 -2.73 5.98 -16.46
CA VAL A 279 -1.69 5.29 -17.25
C VAL A 279 -2.29 4.17 -18.08
N PHE A 280 -3.19 3.38 -17.48
CA PHE A 280 -3.90 2.30 -18.17
C PHE A 280 -4.74 2.83 -19.33
N HIS A 281 -5.48 3.92 -19.13
CA HIS A 281 -6.26 4.55 -20.19
C HIS A 281 -5.39 4.99 -21.36
N VAL A 282 -4.26 5.66 -21.10
CA VAL A 282 -3.38 6.14 -22.17
C VAL A 282 -2.73 4.98 -22.92
N ALA A 283 -2.36 3.91 -22.23
CA ALA A 283 -1.88 2.68 -22.86
C ALA A 283 -2.96 2.06 -23.77
N ALA A 284 -4.19 1.93 -23.28
CA ALA A 284 -5.33 1.43 -24.04
C ALA A 284 -5.65 2.30 -25.27
N ALA A 285 -5.63 3.62 -25.11
CA ALA A 285 -5.88 4.56 -26.19
C ALA A 285 -4.81 4.49 -27.30
N ARG A 286 -3.56 4.18 -26.94
CA ARG A 286 -2.47 3.97 -27.91
C ARG A 286 -2.57 2.65 -28.65
N HIS A 287 -3.05 1.61 -27.98
CA HIS A 287 -3.32 0.31 -28.59
C HIS A 287 -4.40 0.41 -29.69
N GLY A 288 -5.45 1.17 -29.45
CA GLY A 288 -6.55 1.39 -30.41
C GLY A 288 -7.83 0.64 -30.01
N SER A 289 -8.74 0.45 -30.98
CA SER A 289 -10.12 0.00 -30.70
C SER A 289 -10.17 -1.35 -30.00
N THR A 290 -10.75 -1.37 -28.80
CA THR A 290 -11.27 -2.56 -28.12
C THR A 290 -12.53 -3.05 -28.83
N THR A 291 -12.82 -4.34 -28.74
CA THR A 291 -13.96 -5.02 -29.41
C THR A 291 -15.33 -4.39 -29.09
N ASP A 292 -15.47 -3.76 -27.92
CA ASP A 292 -16.70 -3.11 -27.43
C ASP A 292 -16.69 -1.56 -27.51
N GLY A 293 -15.68 -0.98 -28.15
CA GLY A 293 -15.78 0.37 -28.73
C GLY A 293 -15.03 1.50 -28.05
N LEU A 294 -14.73 1.46 -26.74
CA LEU A 294 -13.91 2.48 -26.09
C LEU A 294 -13.16 1.92 -24.86
N PRO A 295 -11.92 2.39 -24.57
CA PRO A 295 -11.21 2.04 -23.35
C PRO A 295 -11.94 2.57 -22.11
N ALA A 296 -11.61 2.04 -20.93
CA ALA A 296 -12.12 2.57 -19.66
C ALA A 296 -11.92 4.11 -19.58
N PRO A 297 -12.88 4.89 -19.04
CA PRO A 297 -12.80 6.35 -19.07
C PRO A 297 -11.52 6.90 -18.43
N TYR A 298 -10.94 7.96 -19.03
CA TYR A 298 -9.85 8.69 -18.41
C TYR A 298 -10.37 9.37 -17.12
N PRO A 299 -9.76 9.12 -15.95
CA PRO A 299 -10.21 9.73 -14.71
C PRO A 299 -10.09 11.26 -14.74
N ALA A 300 -11.00 11.96 -14.05
CA ALA A 300 -10.89 13.41 -13.90
C ALA A 300 -9.54 13.81 -13.25
N PRO A 301 -8.86 14.87 -13.72
CA PRO A 301 -7.62 15.36 -13.12
C PRO A 301 -7.78 15.68 -11.63
N ARG A 302 -6.75 15.39 -10.83
CA ARG A 302 -6.71 15.66 -9.39
C ARG A 302 -5.53 16.53 -9.02
N THR A 303 -5.82 17.64 -8.37
CA THR A 303 -4.83 18.64 -7.95
C THR A 303 -4.39 18.47 -6.49
N GLY A 304 -4.85 17.41 -5.82
CA GLY A 304 -4.40 17.06 -4.49
C GLY A 304 -5.24 15.95 -3.84
N PRO A 305 -4.83 15.50 -2.64
CA PRO A 305 -3.60 15.91 -1.94
C PRO A 305 -2.33 15.26 -2.53
N THR A 306 -1.18 15.88 -2.33
CA THR A 306 0.13 15.20 -2.46
C THR A 306 0.33 14.20 -1.30
N PRO A 307 1.26 13.23 -1.40
CA PRO A 307 1.57 12.32 -0.30
C PRO A 307 1.93 13.05 1.01
N ALA A 308 2.71 14.13 0.94
CA ALA A 308 3.09 14.93 2.10
C ALA A 308 1.88 15.61 2.76
N GLN A 309 1.01 16.24 1.95
CA GLN A 309 -0.22 16.86 2.45
C GLN A 309 -1.18 15.82 3.06
N LEU A 310 -1.27 14.62 2.48
CA LEU A 310 -2.12 13.58 3.05
C LEU A 310 -1.60 13.10 4.42
N LEU A 311 -0.28 12.91 4.55
CA LEU A 311 0.34 12.55 5.82
C LEU A 311 0.13 13.65 6.88
N GLU A 312 0.26 14.92 6.49
CA GLU A 312 -0.05 16.06 7.37
C GLU A 312 -1.52 16.07 7.79
N ASN A 313 -2.45 15.89 6.84
CA ASN A 313 -3.89 15.87 7.10
C ASN A 313 -4.34 14.71 8.00
N SER A 314 -3.61 13.59 8.01
CA SER A 314 -3.92 12.45 8.88
C SER A 314 -3.70 12.75 10.37
N GLY A 315 -2.95 13.81 10.70
CA GLY A 315 -2.57 14.13 12.08
C GLY A 315 -1.68 13.07 12.73
N ALA A 316 -1.15 12.11 11.97
CA ALA A 316 -0.30 11.05 12.48
C ALA A 316 1.04 11.63 12.94
N ALA A 317 1.24 11.71 14.26
CA ALA A 317 2.53 12.11 14.82
C ALA A 317 3.61 11.04 14.56
N ALA A 318 3.26 9.76 14.55
CA ALA A 318 4.17 8.66 14.24
C ALA A 318 3.58 7.67 13.23
N LEU A 319 4.44 7.03 12.44
CA LEU A 319 4.09 6.02 11.43
C LEU A 319 4.34 4.59 11.91
N GLY A 320 5.23 4.42 12.89
CA GLY A 320 5.57 3.11 13.42
C GLY A 320 6.82 3.12 14.27
N TYR A 321 7.18 1.94 14.75
CA TYR A 321 8.38 1.66 15.54
C TYR A 321 9.17 0.52 14.92
N ARG A 322 10.50 0.62 14.94
CA ARG A 322 11.42 -0.47 14.64
C ARG A 322 12.17 -0.86 15.90
N GLY A 323 12.23 -2.16 16.18
CA GLY A 323 13.08 -2.77 17.19
C GLY A 323 14.08 -3.73 16.55
N SER A 324 15.37 -3.58 16.85
CA SER A 324 16.38 -4.59 16.50
C SER A 324 16.21 -5.83 17.37
N VAL A 325 16.09 -7.02 16.75
CA VAL A 325 15.89 -8.30 17.45
C VAL A 325 17.16 -9.13 17.49
N THR A 326 17.90 -9.20 16.39
CA THR A 326 19.19 -9.91 16.33
C THR A 326 20.27 -9.04 15.70
N THR A 327 21.53 -9.37 15.96
CA THR A 327 22.66 -8.81 15.21
C THR A 327 22.82 -9.52 13.86
N ALA A 328 23.67 -8.97 12.99
CA ALA A 328 24.14 -9.65 11.79
C ALA A 328 25.03 -10.85 12.15
N THR A 329 25.17 -11.80 11.22
CA THR A 329 26.12 -12.91 11.35
C THR A 329 27.58 -12.44 11.28
N ASP A 330 27.82 -11.37 10.52
CA ASP A 330 29.09 -10.66 10.50
C ASP A 330 29.11 -9.62 11.61
N SER A 331 29.96 -9.82 12.62
CA SER A 331 30.09 -8.94 13.77
C SER A 331 30.61 -7.54 13.43
N SER A 332 31.16 -7.33 12.23
CA SER A 332 31.54 -5.99 11.75
C SER A 332 30.34 -5.14 11.35
N LEU A 333 29.19 -5.78 11.05
CA LEU A 333 27.97 -5.10 10.67
C LEU A 333 27.09 -4.84 11.89
N LYS A 334 26.88 -3.56 12.19
CA LYS A 334 26.04 -3.14 13.31
C LYS A 334 24.55 -3.31 12.97
N PRO A 335 23.72 -3.74 13.94
CA PRO A 335 22.28 -3.69 13.77
C PRO A 335 21.81 -2.24 13.57
N ARG A 336 20.68 -2.06 12.88
CA ARG A 336 20.06 -0.73 12.80
C ARG A 336 19.51 -0.33 14.17
N PRO A 337 19.57 0.96 14.52
CA PRO A 337 19.03 1.43 15.79
C PRO A 337 17.52 1.20 15.86
N SER A 338 17.05 0.86 17.06
CA SER A 338 15.63 0.91 17.39
C SER A 338 15.14 2.36 17.46
N GLY A 339 13.87 2.61 17.19
CA GLY A 339 13.34 3.97 17.19
C GLY A 339 12.00 4.12 16.48
N ILE A 340 11.58 5.38 16.33
CA ILE A 340 10.25 5.75 15.82
C ILE A 340 10.37 6.43 14.46
N PHE A 341 9.45 6.09 13.57
CA PHE A 341 9.29 6.78 12.29
C PHE A 341 8.28 7.90 12.44
N PHE A 342 8.72 9.11 12.13
CA PHE A 342 7.89 10.29 11.97
C PHE A 342 7.70 10.56 10.47
N PRO A 343 6.69 11.35 10.07
CA PRO A 343 6.60 11.84 8.71
C PRO A 343 7.92 12.53 8.30
N GLY A 344 8.65 11.94 7.35
CA GLY A 344 9.87 12.50 6.77
C GLY A 344 11.18 12.17 7.50
N PHE A 345 11.18 11.57 8.68
CA PHE A 345 12.43 11.21 9.38
C PHE A 345 12.29 10.05 10.37
N PHE A 346 13.43 9.47 10.74
CA PHE A 346 13.54 8.44 11.78
C PHE A 346 14.28 8.97 12.99
N GLN A 347 13.71 8.77 14.17
CA GLN A 347 14.33 9.12 15.45
C GLN A 347 14.78 7.85 16.16
N SER A 348 16.10 7.63 16.22
CA SER A 348 16.70 6.58 17.03
C SER A 348 16.35 6.79 18.51
N MET A 349 16.10 5.68 19.21
CA MET A 349 15.80 5.68 20.64
C MET A 349 16.53 4.55 21.35
N THR A 350 17.02 4.86 22.55
CA THR A 350 17.49 3.86 23.52
C THR A 350 16.43 3.73 24.60
N ILE A 351 15.89 2.53 24.78
CA ILE A 351 14.91 2.24 25.82
C ILE A 351 15.65 1.62 27.00
N ASP A 352 15.60 2.26 28.15
CA ASP A 352 16.08 1.68 29.40
C ASP A 352 15.04 0.73 29.98
N PHE A 353 15.13 -0.54 29.59
CA PHE A 353 14.26 -1.58 30.13
C PHE A 353 14.56 -1.89 31.61
N ALA A 354 15.76 -1.59 32.11
CA ALA A 354 16.11 -1.83 33.51
C ALA A 354 15.46 -0.79 34.43
N GLY A 355 15.27 0.43 33.93
CA GLY A 355 14.55 1.51 34.60
C GLY A 355 13.02 1.51 34.39
N ALA A 356 12.45 0.48 33.78
CA ALA A 356 11.02 0.42 33.52
C ALA A 356 10.22 0.33 34.83
N THR A 357 9.24 1.22 34.99
CA THR A 357 8.35 1.28 36.16
C THR A 357 6.90 1.13 35.73
N ALA A 358 6.10 0.47 36.57
CA ALA A 358 4.65 0.42 36.40
C ALA A 358 4.05 1.67 37.05
N ALA A 359 3.09 2.29 36.37
CA ALA A 359 2.36 3.45 36.86
C ALA A 359 0.88 3.35 36.51
N THR A 360 0.04 4.00 37.32
CA THR A 360 -1.41 4.03 37.12
C THR A 360 -1.82 5.40 36.58
N VAL A 361 -2.56 5.42 35.47
CA VAL A 361 -3.19 6.66 35.01
C VAL A 361 -4.42 6.92 35.85
N VAL A 362 -4.48 8.10 36.47
CA VAL A 362 -5.59 8.51 37.34
C VAL A 362 -6.31 9.73 36.78
N ASP A 363 -7.61 9.82 37.05
CA ASP A 363 -8.36 11.06 36.83
C ASP A 363 -7.84 12.08 37.85
N GLY A 364 -7.08 13.06 37.34
CA GLY A 364 -6.46 14.12 38.13
C GLY A 364 -7.20 15.44 38.04
#